data_AF-A0A7S6WQH1-F1
#
_entry.id   AF-A0A7S6WQH1-F1
#
_cell.length_a   1.000
_cell.length_b   1.000
_cell.length_c   1.000
_cell.angle_alpha   90.00
_cell.angle_beta   90.00
_cell.angle_gamma   90.00
#
_symmetry.space_group_name_H-M   'P 1'
#
loop_
_entity.id
_entity.type
_entity.pdbx_description
1 polymer ?
#
loop_
_entity_poly.entity_id
_entity_poly.type
_entity_poly.pdbx_seq_one_letter_code
_entity_poly.pdbx_strand_id
1 'polypeptide(L)' 'MGGAWSAERIKTVFKALNFKNIEIINKEVSDEYARKWGHGLQIKEYIQSSLIYAEK' A
#
# COMPACT_ATOMS: atom_id res chain seq x y z
N MET A 1 9.96 -8.22 8.78
CA MET A 1 9.40 -8.82 7.55
C MET A 1 8.33 -7.89 7.02
N GLY A 2 8.65 -7.04 6.04
CA GLY A 2 7.68 -6.15 5.40
C GLY A 2 7.23 -6.75 4.08
N GLY A 3 6.12 -7.48 4.08
CA GLY A 3 5.46 -7.93 2.85
C GLY A 3 4.47 -6.87 2.35
N ALA A 4 4.01 -6.98 1.11
CA ALA A 4 2.87 -6.20 0.64
C ALA A 4 1.60 -6.64 1.39
N TRP A 5 0.80 -5.68 1.87
CA TRP A 5 -0.49 -5.95 2.49
C TRP A 5 -1.59 -5.60 1.52
N SER A 6 -2.54 -6.52 1.34
CA SER A 6 -3.75 -6.26 0.56
C SER A 6 -4.58 -5.15 1.22
N ALA A 7 -5.21 -4.29 0.41
CA ALA A 7 -6.05 -3.19 0.90
C ALA A 7 -7.17 -3.66 1.85
N GLU A 8 -7.73 -4.84 1.61
CA GLU A 8 -8.75 -5.46 2.47
C GLU A 8 -8.23 -5.81 3.87
N ARG A 9 -6.99 -6.31 3.94
CA ARG A 9 -6.34 -6.64 5.21
C ARG A 9 -6.05 -5.37 6.01
N ILE A 10 -5.62 -4.31 5.34
CA ILE A 10 -5.39 -2.99 5.94
C ILE A 10 -6.70 -2.46 6.52
N LYS A 11 -7.81 -2.45 5.76
CA LYS A 11 -9.11 -2.00 6.26
C LYS A 11 -9.61 -2.80 7.45
N THR A 12 -9.45 -4.12 7.43
CA THR A 12 -9.87 -4.99 8.54
C THR A 12 -9.10 -4.68 9.82
N VAL A 13 -7.78 -4.52 9.72
CA VAL A 13 -6.94 -4.18 10.88
C VAL A 13 -7.23 -2.78 11.40
N PHE A 14 -7.37 -1.79 10.53
CA PHE A 14 -7.68 -0.42 10.94
C PHE A 14 -9.06 -0.32 11.62
N LYS A 15 -10.06 -1.06 11.13
CA LYS A 15 -11.35 -1.20 11.83
C LYS A 15 -11.20 -1.85 13.20
N ALA A 16 -10.43 -2.93 13.32
CA ALA A 16 -10.17 -3.59 14.61
C ALA A 16 -9.45 -2.68 15.61
N LEU A 17 -8.63 -1.76 15.11
CA LEU A 17 -7.94 -0.73 15.89
C LEU A 17 -8.81 0.52 16.17
N ASN A 18 -10.10 0.48 15.81
CA ASN A 18 -11.09 1.53 16.02
C ASN A 18 -10.81 2.84 15.25
N PHE A 19 -10.08 2.75 14.13
CA PHE A 19 -9.99 3.86 13.18
C PHE A 19 -11.27 4.00 12.36
N LYS A 20 -11.64 5.24 12.07
CA LYS A 20 -12.77 5.66 11.23
C LYS A 20 -12.24 6.41 10.01
N ASN A 21 -13.09 6.62 9.01
CA ASN A 21 -12.75 7.30 7.76
C ASN A 21 -11.48 6.74 7.08
N ILE A 22 -11.43 5.42 6.89
CA ILE A 22 -10.27 4.76 6.26
C ILE A 22 -10.34 4.94 4.74
N GLU A 23 -9.54 5.86 4.21
CA GLU A 23 -9.37 6.09 2.78
C GLU A 23 -8.02 5.53 2.32
N ILE A 24 -8.05 4.73 1.25
CA ILE A 24 -6.84 4.17 0.63
C ILE A 24 -6.76 4.69 -0.79
N ILE A 25 -5.81 5.57 -1.04
CA ILE A 25 -5.57 6.17 -2.35
C ILE A 25 -4.40 5.43 -3.00
N ASN A 26 -4.72 4.63 -4.01
CA ASN A 26 -3.72 3.93 -4.80
C ASN A 26 -2.97 4.96 -5.66
N LYS A 27 -1.64 4.90 -5.61
CA LYS A 27 -0.75 5.68 -6.46
C LYS A 27 -0.01 4.75 -7.38
N GLU A 28 0.13 5.19 -8.62
CA GLU A 28 1.03 4.53 -9.57
C GLU A 28 2.45 4.53 -9.01
N VAL A 29 3.13 3.40 -9.16
CA VAL A 29 4.47 3.23 -8.64
C VAL A 29 5.45 3.82 -9.64
N SER A 30 6.15 4.88 -9.22
CA SER A 30 7.19 5.47 -10.04
C SER A 30 8.35 4.50 -10.26
N ASP A 31 9.00 4.59 -11.43
CA ASP A 31 10.16 3.77 -11.77
C ASP A 31 11.29 3.89 -10.73
N GLU A 32 11.46 5.07 -10.13
CA GLU A 32 12.45 5.29 -9.06
C GLU A 32 12.14 4.48 -7.80
N TYR A 33 10.87 4.39 -7.41
CA TYR A 33 10.46 3.54 -6.29
C TYR A 33 10.59 2.06 -6.63
N ALA A 34 10.17 1.66 -7.83
CA ALA A 34 10.28 0.28 -8.30
C ALA A 34 11.75 -0.24 -8.26
N ARG A 35 12.72 0.60 -8.63
CA ARG A 35 14.15 0.28 -8.55
C ARG A 35 14.65 -0.04 -7.13
N LYS A 36 14.01 0.51 -6.09
CA LYS A 36 14.36 0.23 -4.69
C LYS A 36 13.91 -1.17 -4.25
N TRP A 37 12.96 -1.77 -4.95
CA TRP A 37 12.39 -3.09 -4.63
C TRP A 37 12.98 -4.23 -5.47
N GLY A 38 13.71 -3.95 -6.55
CA GLY A 38 14.39 -4.96 -7.35
C GLY A 38 14.94 -4.47 -8.69
N HIS A 39 15.80 -5.29 -9.31
CA HIS A 39 16.38 -5.04 -10.63
C HIS A 39 15.33 -5.24 -11.74
N GLY A 40 14.71 -4.15 -12.22
CA GLY A 40 14.16 -4.09 -13.57
C GLY A 40 12.62 -4.04 -13.68
N LEU A 41 12.20 -3.01 -14.43
CA LEU A 41 11.03 -2.76 -15.29
C LEU A 41 9.68 -3.47 -15.09
N GLN A 42 9.63 -4.69 -14.55
CA GLN A 42 8.40 -5.47 -14.38
C GLN A 42 7.90 -5.51 -12.93
N ILE A 43 8.72 -5.18 -11.94
CA ILE A 43 8.25 -5.21 -10.54
C ILE A 43 7.09 -4.24 -10.30
N LYS A 44 7.01 -3.14 -11.09
CA LYS A 44 5.89 -2.20 -11.09
C LYS A 44 4.53 -2.86 -11.40
N GLU A 45 4.53 -3.98 -12.11
CA GLU A 45 3.31 -4.73 -12.45
C GLU A 45 2.80 -5.55 -11.24
N TYR A 46 3.68 -5.80 -10.26
CA TYR A 46 3.41 -6.64 -9.09
C TYR A 46 3.34 -5.85 -7.77
N ILE A 47 3.75 -4.58 -7.76
CA ILE A 47 3.75 -3.73 -6.58
C ILE A 47 2.85 -2.52 -6.79
N GLN A 48 2.17 -2.11 -5.72
CA GLN A 48 1.34 -0.92 -5.71
C GLN A 48 1.72 -0.05 -4.53
N SER A 49 1.77 1.27 -4.75
CA SER A 49 1.93 2.23 -3.68
C SER A 49 0.55 2.74 -3.28
N SER A 50 0.30 2.95 -2.00
CA SER A 50 -0.97 3.47 -1.53
C SER A 50 -0.77 4.38 -0.34
N LEU A 51 -1.45 5.52 -0.35
CA LEU A 51 -1.58 6.39 0.80
C LEU A 51 -2.81 5.99 1.60
N ILE A 52 -2.64 5.85 2.91
CA ILE A 52 -3.74 5.48 3.81
C ILE A 52 -4.00 6.68 4.71
N TYR A 53 -5.22 7.21 4.63
CA TYR A 53 -5.74 8.19 5.57
C TYR A 53 -6.71 7.48 6.51
N ALA A 54 -6.57 7.72 7.80
CA ALA A 54 -7.45 7.16 8.81
C ALA A 54 -7.45 8.08 10.03
N GLU A 55 -8.63 8.28 10.60
CA GLU A 55 -8.84 9.08 11.81
C GLU A 55 -9.23 8.16 12.96
N LYS A 56 -8.98 8.56 14.21
CA LYS A 56 -9.30 7.76 15.40
C LYS A 56 -10.38 8.43 16.23
#